data_AF-A0A8T1RA08-F1
#
_entry.id   AF-A0A8T1RA08-F1
#
_cell.length_a   1.000
_cell.length_b   1.000
_cell.length_c   1.000
_cell.angle_alpha   90.00
_cell.angle_beta   90.00
_cell.angle_gamma   90.00
#
_symmetry.space_group_name_H-M   'P 1'
#
loop_
_entity.id
_entity.type
_entity.pdbx_description
1 polymer ?
#
loop_
_entity_poly.entity_id
_entity_poly.type
_entity_poly.pdbx_seq_one_letter_code
_entity_poly.pdbx_strand_id
1 'polypeptide(L)'
;MSLYEDLVAAWVPAKHEWLQQRPLGQELVSGLGKTKMFSYFAFDLLFLHFGTSSEVLDHLSGASSGLVGRRHLCSIPATTVSDIAASAVVLSSKIAPGVSVGEDSLIYDSSIFSGVQIGSQCIVVGINVPGDNGKTVEETVEDSFRFMLPDRHCLWEVPLVGCIERVIVYCGLHDNPKNSLSRDGTFCGRPWKKVLHDLGIQETDLWSSTVMQDKCLWNANIFAILPYFEMLTLATWLTGLSDQKTNYLLPLWKNARRVSLEELHQSIDFTKMCIGSSNHQADLAAGIAKACINYGMLGRNLSQLCEEILQNDVSGVDMCKDFLDLCPKLQEQNSKILPKSRAYQVHVDLLRACNDEAKACELEHKVWAAVADETASAVKYGFKEYLLESPSKMSASTYQNKFDGCVDRFFHPRSVKVELPVRVDFVGGWSDTPPWSLERAGCVLNMAINLEGSLPIGTIIETTKTAGVLISDDAGNQLHIEDVTSIATPFDSNDPFRLVKSALLVTGIVHDNSLESIGLLIRTWANVPRGSGLGTSSILAAAVVKGLLQITKGDESNENVARLVLVLEQLMGTGGGWQDQIGGLYPGIKFTASFPGIPLRLQVIPLLASPQLILELQQRLLVIFTGQVIFRMWIV
;
A
#
# COMPACT_ATOMS: atom_id res chain seq x y z
N MET A 1 -16.82 33.47 16.15
CA MET A 1 -17.87 33.52 15.11
C MET A 1 -17.60 32.34 14.19
N SER A 2 -18.53 31.40 14.05
CA SER A 2 -18.35 30.22 13.19
C SER A 2 -19.12 30.46 11.91
N LEU A 3 -18.40 30.68 10.79
CA LEU A 3 -19.01 30.88 9.48
C LEU A 3 -19.88 29.67 9.07
N TYR A 4 -19.48 28.47 9.48
CA TYR A 4 -20.24 27.24 9.24
C TYR A 4 -21.62 27.26 9.92
N GLU A 5 -21.66 27.67 11.20
CA GLU A 5 -22.93 27.77 11.93
C GLU A 5 -23.85 28.83 11.32
N ASP A 6 -23.26 29.97 10.93
CA ASP A 6 -24.00 31.10 10.37
C ASP A 6 -24.56 30.77 8.96
N LEU A 7 -23.80 30.02 8.14
CA LEU A 7 -24.28 29.48 6.86
C LEU A 7 -25.39 28.45 7.04
N VAL A 8 -25.21 27.46 7.92
CA VAL A 8 -26.24 26.44 8.20
C VAL A 8 -27.53 27.06 8.72
N ALA A 9 -27.41 28.03 9.63
CA ALA A 9 -28.56 28.76 10.16
C ALA A 9 -29.34 29.53 9.08
N ALA A 10 -28.70 29.93 7.98
CA ALA A 10 -29.37 30.62 6.88
C ALA A 10 -30.33 29.70 6.10
N TRP A 11 -30.05 28.40 6.02
CA TRP A 11 -30.93 27.41 5.39
C TRP A 11 -32.01 26.86 6.34
N VAL A 12 -31.94 27.17 7.64
CA VAL A 12 -32.89 26.68 8.65
C VAL A 12 -33.80 27.83 9.11
N PRO A 13 -35.06 27.93 8.61
CA PRO A 13 -35.95 29.06 8.89
C PRO A 13 -36.14 29.38 10.39
N ALA A 14 -36.14 28.34 11.24
CA ALA A 14 -36.26 28.51 12.69
C ALA A 14 -35.06 29.21 13.36
N LYS A 15 -33.93 29.36 12.66
CA LYS A 15 -32.73 30.04 13.14
C LYS A 15 -32.54 31.43 12.54
N HIS A 16 -33.43 31.88 11.65
CA HIS A 16 -33.29 33.17 10.96
C HIS A 16 -33.29 34.36 11.92
N GLU A 17 -34.13 34.35 12.95
CA GLU A 17 -34.19 35.44 13.95
C GLU A 17 -32.87 35.57 14.73
N TRP A 18 -32.28 34.44 15.11
CA TRP A 18 -30.96 34.40 15.76
C TRP A 18 -29.85 34.85 14.81
N LEU A 19 -29.87 34.39 13.55
CA LEU A 19 -28.83 34.71 12.57
C LEU A 19 -28.88 36.18 12.15
N GLN A 20 -30.05 36.78 12.00
CA GLN A 20 -30.21 38.18 11.59
C GLN A 20 -29.57 39.19 12.54
N GLN A 21 -29.34 38.82 13.80
CA GLN A 21 -28.64 39.65 14.79
C GLN A 21 -27.10 39.57 14.67
N ARG A 22 -26.58 38.69 13.79
CA ARG A 22 -25.15 38.48 13.58
C ARG A 22 -24.65 39.18 12.32
N PRO A 23 -23.34 39.45 12.22
CA PRO A 23 -22.75 40.03 11.01
C PRO A 23 -23.09 39.20 9.76
N LEU A 24 -23.52 39.88 8.69
CA LEU A 24 -23.96 39.28 7.41
C LEU A 24 -25.24 38.41 7.50
N GLY A 25 -25.89 38.31 8.66
CA GLY A 25 -27.02 37.41 8.85
C GLY A 25 -28.22 37.70 7.94
N GLN A 26 -28.55 38.97 7.72
CA GLN A 26 -29.61 39.37 6.80
C GLN A 26 -29.30 38.99 5.34
N GLU A 27 -28.05 39.19 4.92
CA GLU A 27 -27.59 38.85 3.56
C GLU A 27 -27.60 37.34 3.35
N LEU A 28 -27.15 36.57 4.34
CA LEU A 28 -27.17 35.11 4.32
C LEU A 28 -28.59 34.55 4.25
N VAL A 29 -29.52 35.05 5.08
CA VAL A 29 -30.94 34.62 5.04
C VAL A 29 -31.56 34.97 3.69
N SER A 30 -31.27 36.14 3.14
CA SER A 30 -31.79 36.58 1.83
C SER A 30 -31.27 35.70 0.68
N GLY A 31 -29.96 35.41 0.67
CA GLY A 31 -29.31 34.66 -0.39
C GLY A 31 -29.55 33.14 -0.33
N LEU A 32 -29.56 32.56 0.88
CA LEU A 32 -29.59 31.10 1.08
C LEU A 32 -30.95 30.59 1.57
N GLY A 33 -31.73 31.39 2.29
CA GLY A 33 -32.97 30.93 2.94
C GLY A 33 -34.07 30.44 1.99
N LYS A 34 -33.98 30.75 0.70
CA LYS A 34 -34.90 30.27 -0.35
C LYS A 34 -34.35 29.10 -1.17
N THR A 35 -33.09 28.72 -0.96
CA THR A 35 -32.47 27.62 -1.72
C THR A 35 -32.89 26.26 -1.13
N LYS A 36 -33.20 25.30 -2.02
CA LYS A 36 -33.53 23.94 -1.62
C LYS A 36 -32.25 23.20 -1.23
N MET A 37 -32.21 22.70 0.00
CA MET A 37 -31.15 21.82 0.48
C MET A 37 -31.55 20.36 0.26
N PHE A 38 -30.69 19.60 -0.39
CA PHE A 38 -30.74 18.14 -0.36
C PHE A 38 -29.78 17.69 0.73
N SER A 39 -30.27 16.92 1.71
CA SER A 39 -29.43 16.33 2.74
C SER A 39 -29.34 14.83 2.52
N TYR A 40 -28.13 14.30 2.65
CA TYR A 40 -27.88 12.87 2.77
C TYR A 40 -27.52 12.60 4.21
N PHE A 41 -28.29 11.75 4.88
CA PHE A 41 -27.99 11.34 6.23
C PHE A 41 -27.20 10.03 6.17
N ALA A 42 -25.91 10.11 6.51
CA ALA A 42 -25.05 8.95 6.54
C ALA A 42 -25.19 8.25 7.90
N PHE A 43 -26.09 7.27 7.99
CA PHE A 43 -26.36 6.51 9.22
C PHE A 43 -25.16 5.66 9.68
N ASP A 44 -24.23 5.37 8.76
CA ASP A 44 -23.06 4.52 9.02
C ASP A 44 -21.82 5.33 9.49
N LEU A 45 -21.94 6.66 9.60
CA LEU A 45 -20.84 7.50 10.08
C LEU A 45 -20.92 7.74 11.58
N LEU A 46 -19.82 7.49 12.27
CA LEU A 46 -19.62 7.89 13.66
C LEU A 46 -19.13 9.35 13.69
N PHE A 47 -19.94 10.25 14.26
CA PHE A 47 -19.54 11.63 14.50
C PHE A 47 -18.72 11.71 15.79
N LEU A 48 -17.49 12.19 15.67
CA LEU A 48 -16.58 12.37 16.81
C LEU A 48 -16.58 13.84 17.23
N HIS A 49 -16.75 14.09 18.52
CA HIS A 49 -16.42 15.36 19.14
C HIS A 49 -15.04 15.22 19.78
N PHE A 50 -14.16 16.21 19.60
CA PHE A 50 -12.85 16.26 20.25
C PHE A 50 -12.87 17.41 21.27
N GLY A 51 -13.59 17.20 22.36
CA GLY A 51 -13.61 18.06 23.55
C GLY A 51 -12.59 17.65 24.62
N THR A 52 -12.17 16.38 24.68
CA THR A 52 -11.16 15.87 25.61
C THR A 52 -10.21 14.87 24.97
N SER A 53 -9.05 14.67 25.60
CA SER A 53 -8.07 13.65 25.21
C SER A 53 -8.65 12.23 25.24
N SER A 54 -9.62 11.93 26.13
CA SER A 54 -10.27 10.61 26.20
C SER A 54 -10.98 10.21 24.91
N GLU A 55 -11.62 11.15 24.22
CA GLU A 55 -12.36 10.86 22.98
C GLU A 55 -11.42 10.41 21.84
N VAL A 56 -10.16 10.87 21.87
CA VAL A 56 -9.10 10.39 20.95
C VAL A 56 -8.77 8.93 21.22
N LEU A 57 -8.65 8.54 22.50
CA LEU A 57 -8.37 7.16 22.90
C LEU A 57 -9.54 6.21 22.61
N ASP A 58 -10.77 6.64 22.88
CA ASP A 58 -11.97 5.84 22.62
C ASP A 58 -12.10 5.49 21.13
N HIS A 59 -11.70 6.41 20.24
CA HIS A 59 -11.69 6.16 18.81
C HIS A 59 -10.63 5.13 18.38
N LEU A 60 -9.43 5.24 18.94
CA LEU A 60 -8.31 4.37 18.58
C LEU A 60 -8.39 2.98 19.22
N SER A 61 -9.12 2.84 20.33
CA SER A 61 -9.35 1.56 21.04
C SER A 61 -10.62 0.84 20.58
N GLY A 62 -11.59 1.55 19.97
CA GLY A 62 -12.88 0.99 19.56
C GLY A 62 -12.81 -0.15 18.53
N ALA A 63 -13.90 -0.91 18.37
CA ALA A 63 -13.97 -2.07 17.47
C ALA A 63 -13.66 -1.76 15.99
N SER A 64 -13.90 -0.50 15.56
CA SER A 64 -13.56 0.02 14.23
C SER A 64 -12.07 0.28 14.01
N SER A 65 -11.24 0.24 15.08
CA SER A 65 -9.78 0.39 15.01
C SER A 65 -9.09 -0.73 14.22
N GLY A 66 -9.78 -1.83 13.89
CA GLY A 66 -9.22 -2.89 13.04
C GLY A 66 -8.72 -2.39 11.67
N LEU A 67 -9.23 -1.25 11.19
CA LEU A 67 -8.80 -0.62 9.94
C LEU A 67 -7.55 0.27 10.11
N VAL A 68 -7.32 0.84 11.29
CA VAL A 68 -6.16 1.68 11.59
C VAL A 68 -5.17 0.82 12.37
N GLY A 69 -4.12 0.36 11.69
CA GLY A 69 -3.10 -0.48 12.34
C GLY A 69 -2.59 0.17 13.63
N ARG A 70 -2.68 -0.55 14.76
CA ARG A 70 -2.23 -0.06 16.09
C ARG A 70 -0.72 0.19 16.18
N ARG A 71 0.02 -0.21 15.16
CA ARG A 71 1.47 -0.05 15.02
C ARG A 71 1.74 0.44 13.61
N HIS A 72 2.13 1.71 13.48
CA HIS A 72 2.41 2.32 12.18
C HIS A 72 3.66 3.18 12.27
N LEU A 73 4.53 3.07 11.27
CA LEU A 73 5.81 3.80 11.19
C LEU A 73 6.57 3.80 12.54
N CYS A 74 6.72 2.63 13.17
CA CYS A 74 7.25 2.55 14.51
C CYS A 74 8.40 1.54 14.62
N SER A 75 9.33 1.83 15.54
CA SER A 75 10.41 0.93 15.91
C SER A 75 10.17 0.42 17.34
N ILE A 76 9.84 -0.86 17.45
CA ILE A 76 9.42 -1.49 18.71
C ILE A 76 10.33 -2.70 18.94
N PRO A 77 10.85 -2.91 20.16
CA PRO A 77 11.72 -4.03 20.45
C PRO A 77 10.92 -5.33 20.57
N ALA A 78 11.61 -6.47 20.67
CA ALA A 78 10.95 -7.75 20.89
C ALA A 78 10.15 -7.74 22.21
N THR A 79 9.04 -8.48 22.25
CA THR A 79 8.17 -8.59 23.44
C THR A 79 8.87 -9.22 24.65
N THR A 80 10.03 -9.84 24.45
CA THR A 80 10.86 -10.41 25.53
C THR A 80 11.63 -9.38 26.33
N VAL A 81 11.78 -8.15 25.81
CA VAL A 81 12.60 -7.10 26.44
C VAL A 81 11.81 -5.84 26.81
N SER A 82 10.57 -5.70 26.35
CA SER A 82 9.67 -4.60 26.71
C SER A 82 8.23 -5.11 26.84
N ASP A 83 7.51 -4.63 27.85
CA ASP A 83 6.13 -5.03 28.13
C ASP A 83 5.15 -3.99 27.57
N ILE A 84 4.73 -4.20 26.33
CA ILE A 84 3.85 -3.28 25.59
C ILE A 84 2.53 -3.98 25.34
N ALA A 85 1.46 -3.47 25.94
CA ALA A 85 0.13 -4.05 25.81
C ALA A 85 -0.30 -4.18 24.34
N ALA A 86 -1.02 -5.27 24.02
CA ALA A 86 -1.47 -5.53 22.66
C ALA A 86 -2.47 -4.48 22.14
N SER A 87 -3.22 -3.84 23.06
CA SER A 87 -4.17 -2.78 22.76
C SER A 87 -3.54 -1.38 22.66
N ALA A 88 -2.29 -1.21 23.11
CA ALA A 88 -1.58 0.06 22.97
C ALA A 88 -1.40 0.43 21.49
N VAL A 89 -1.57 1.71 21.20
CA VAL A 89 -1.47 2.31 19.87
C VAL A 89 -0.17 3.10 19.80
N VAL A 90 0.74 2.68 18.92
CA VAL A 90 2.07 3.25 18.74
C VAL A 90 2.24 3.70 17.31
N LEU A 91 2.34 5.00 17.10
CA LEU A 91 2.32 5.64 15.78
C LEU A 91 3.53 6.57 15.66
N SER A 92 4.27 6.47 14.56
CA SER A 92 5.40 7.36 14.28
C SER A 92 6.37 7.47 15.46
N SER A 93 6.66 6.35 16.15
CA SER A 93 7.35 6.37 17.43
C SER A 93 8.42 5.29 17.55
N LYS A 94 9.45 5.58 18.33
CA LYS A 94 10.53 4.64 18.69
C LYS A 94 10.42 4.28 20.17
N ILE A 95 10.40 2.98 20.47
CA ILE A 95 10.40 2.45 21.82
C ILE A 95 11.72 1.69 22.04
N ALA A 96 12.44 2.02 23.11
CA ALA A 96 13.65 1.30 23.50
C ALA A 96 13.32 0.00 24.27
N PRO A 97 14.26 -0.96 24.34
CA PRO A 97 14.18 -2.08 25.28
C PRO A 97 13.99 -1.58 26.72
N GLY A 98 13.29 -2.34 27.56
CA GLY A 98 13.05 -2.01 28.98
C GLY A 98 11.94 -0.99 29.23
N VAL A 99 11.20 -0.58 28.20
CA VAL A 99 10.00 0.27 28.32
C VAL A 99 8.77 -0.58 28.61
N SER A 100 7.84 -0.06 29.41
CA SER A 100 6.50 -0.65 29.58
C SER A 100 5.39 0.33 29.18
N VAL A 101 4.35 -0.18 28.52
CA VAL A 101 3.20 0.60 28.06
C VAL A 101 1.92 -0.17 28.37
N GLY A 102 1.07 0.44 29.20
CA GLY A 102 -0.22 -0.12 29.62
C GLY A 102 -1.27 -0.17 28.51
N GLU A 103 -2.41 -0.76 28.86
CA GLU A 103 -3.51 -1.00 27.93
C GLU A 103 -4.14 0.30 27.44
N ASP A 104 -4.60 0.29 26.18
CA ASP A 104 -5.35 1.40 25.56
C ASP A 104 -4.64 2.76 25.66
N SER A 105 -3.31 2.76 25.65
CA SER A 105 -2.48 3.97 25.63
C SER A 105 -2.08 4.34 24.21
N LEU A 106 -1.99 5.65 23.93
CA LEU A 106 -1.52 6.21 22.67
C LEU A 106 -0.10 6.78 22.85
N ILE A 107 0.82 6.35 22.00
CA ILE A 107 2.15 6.94 21.84
C ILE A 107 2.26 7.43 20.39
N TYR A 108 2.47 8.72 20.23
CA TYR A 108 2.55 9.38 18.93
C TYR A 108 3.79 10.27 18.83
N ASP A 109 4.51 10.19 17.72
CA ASP A 109 5.64 11.05 17.40
C ASP A 109 6.71 11.15 18.51
N SER A 110 6.98 10.02 19.18
CA SER A 110 7.78 9.98 20.41
C SER A 110 8.93 8.97 20.34
N SER A 111 10.06 9.33 20.95
CA SER A 111 11.21 8.46 21.21
C SER A 111 11.33 8.16 22.70
N ILE A 112 10.84 6.98 23.09
CA ILE A 112 10.81 6.54 24.50
C ILE A 112 12.05 5.70 24.81
N PHE A 113 12.85 6.15 25.77
CA PHE A 113 14.09 5.52 26.21
C PHE A 113 13.87 4.47 27.31
N SER A 114 14.88 3.63 27.56
CA SER A 114 14.83 2.57 28.58
C SER A 114 14.61 3.14 29.99
N GLY A 115 13.74 2.53 30.79
CA GLY A 115 13.43 2.99 32.16
C GLY A 115 12.18 3.86 32.27
N VAL A 116 11.45 4.06 31.17
CA VAL A 116 10.12 4.69 31.16
C VAL A 116 9.03 3.64 31.34
N GLN A 117 8.08 3.94 32.22
CA GLN A 117 6.85 3.16 32.42
C GLN A 117 5.64 4.06 32.15
N ILE A 118 4.83 3.67 31.18
CA ILE A 118 3.60 4.38 30.81
C ILE A 118 2.42 3.50 31.26
N GLY A 119 1.56 4.07 32.10
CA GLY A 119 0.34 3.43 32.57
C GLY A 119 -0.68 3.17 31.46
N SER A 120 -1.85 2.68 31.85
CA SER A 120 -2.98 2.41 30.96
C SER A 120 -3.79 3.67 30.68
N GLN A 121 -4.38 3.76 29.48
CA GLN A 121 -5.18 4.91 29.02
C GLN A 121 -4.41 6.23 29.06
N CYS A 122 -3.12 6.19 28.72
CA CYS A 122 -2.26 7.36 28.66
C CYS A 122 -2.14 7.90 27.24
N ILE A 123 -1.85 9.20 27.11
CA ILE A 123 -1.51 9.82 25.83
C ILE A 123 -0.13 10.46 25.92
N VAL A 124 0.79 10.00 25.08
CA VAL A 124 2.16 10.49 25.01
C VAL A 124 2.43 11.01 23.61
N VAL A 125 2.75 12.30 23.49
CA VAL A 125 2.89 12.99 22.21
C VAL A 125 4.16 13.81 22.14
N GLY A 126 4.99 13.59 21.11
CA GLY A 126 6.16 14.42 20.87
C GLY A 126 7.30 14.23 21.87
N ILE A 127 7.22 13.26 22.78
CA ILE A 127 8.21 13.04 23.84
C ILE A 127 9.45 12.41 23.23
N ASN A 128 10.48 13.23 23.05
CA ASN A 128 11.74 12.81 22.47
C ASN A 128 12.85 13.00 23.50
N VAL A 129 13.02 11.99 24.35
CA VAL A 129 14.01 12.11 25.42
C VAL A 129 15.41 12.13 24.80
N PRO A 130 16.20 13.18 25.04
CA PRO A 130 17.54 13.26 24.50
C PRO A 130 18.36 12.07 25.03
N GLY A 131 18.77 11.19 24.11
CA GLY A 131 19.64 10.07 24.43
C GLY A 131 21.04 10.57 24.81
N ASP A 132 21.71 9.86 25.72
CA ASP A 132 23.11 10.10 26.02
C ASP A 132 23.93 9.88 24.74
N ASN A 133 24.47 10.95 24.18
CA ASN A 133 25.21 10.94 22.93
C ASN A 133 26.51 10.13 23.10
N GLY A 134 26.45 8.83 22.79
CA GLY A 134 27.62 8.04 22.44
C GLY A 134 28.63 7.75 23.56
N LYS A 135 28.21 7.69 24.84
CA LYS A 135 29.04 7.03 25.86
C LYS A 135 28.90 5.51 25.72
N THR A 136 30.03 4.86 25.47
CA THR A 136 30.18 3.41 25.45
C THR A 136 29.62 2.78 26.71
N VAL A 137 28.87 1.69 26.53
CA VAL A 137 28.00 0.98 27.50
C VAL A 137 28.75 0.32 28.68
N GLU A 138 29.97 0.72 29.03
CA GLU A 138 30.74 0.04 30.08
C GLU A 138 30.95 0.82 31.38
N GLU A 139 30.60 2.10 31.49
CA GLU A 139 30.80 2.85 32.75
C GLU A 139 29.67 3.86 33.01
N THR A 140 28.57 3.41 33.64
CA THR A 140 27.72 4.13 34.62
C THR A 140 26.41 3.36 34.84
N VAL A 141 26.48 2.30 35.66
CA VAL A 141 25.29 1.49 36.04
C VAL A 141 24.46 2.14 37.16
N GLU A 142 24.86 3.31 37.70
CA GLU A 142 24.28 3.82 38.94
C GLU A 142 23.25 4.96 38.85
N ASP A 143 22.94 5.55 37.69
CA ASP A 143 21.85 6.55 37.60
C ASP A 143 21.08 6.46 36.26
N SER A 144 20.48 5.30 35.96
CA SER A 144 19.49 5.22 34.89
C SER A 144 18.27 6.06 35.29
N PHE A 145 18.04 7.19 34.63
CA PHE A 145 16.84 8.01 34.85
C PHE A 145 15.58 7.14 34.68
N ARG A 146 14.69 7.15 35.68
CA ARG A 146 13.43 6.39 35.67
C ARG A 146 12.27 7.37 35.74
N PHE A 147 11.28 7.13 34.88
CA PHE A 147 10.10 7.97 34.80
C PHE A 147 8.86 7.09 34.69
N MET A 148 7.84 7.39 35.49
CA MET A 148 6.56 6.71 35.48
C MET A 148 5.46 7.73 35.17
N LEU A 149 4.72 7.49 34.08
CA LEU A 149 3.46 8.17 33.79
C LEU A 149 2.31 7.31 34.33
N PRO A 150 1.59 7.74 35.38
CA PRO A 150 0.50 6.95 35.94
C PRO A 150 -0.69 6.84 34.98
N ASP A 151 -1.54 5.84 35.21
CA ASP A 151 -2.74 5.58 34.40
C ASP A 151 -3.59 6.84 34.19
N ARG A 152 -4.22 6.95 33.01
CA ARG A 152 -5.14 8.06 32.67
C ARG A 152 -4.48 9.43 32.70
N HIS A 153 -3.22 9.53 32.27
CA HIS A 153 -2.50 10.79 32.15
C HIS A 153 -2.04 11.09 30.72
N CYS A 154 -1.95 12.37 30.43
CA CYS A 154 -1.40 12.89 29.19
C CYS A 154 -0.04 13.53 29.45
N LEU A 155 0.89 13.33 28.52
CA LEU A 155 2.22 13.91 28.53
C LEU A 155 2.57 14.35 27.11
N TRP A 156 2.83 15.64 26.91
CA TRP A 156 3.23 16.13 25.60
C TRP A 156 4.28 17.22 25.69
N GLU A 157 5.10 17.32 24.65
CA GLU A 157 6.22 18.25 24.58
C GLU A 157 5.97 19.29 23.48
N VAL A 158 6.08 20.58 23.83
CA VAL A 158 5.73 21.69 22.95
C VAL A 158 6.90 22.68 22.82
N PRO A 159 7.39 22.96 21.61
CA PRO A 159 8.34 24.05 21.41
C PRO A 159 7.64 25.41 21.49
N LEU A 160 8.25 26.37 22.18
CA LEU A 160 7.75 27.75 22.26
C LEU A 160 8.64 28.72 21.49
N VAL A 161 8.03 29.74 20.89
CA VAL A 161 8.73 30.82 20.20
C VAL A 161 9.65 31.55 21.19
N GLY A 162 10.92 31.72 20.80
CA GLY A 162 11.92 32.41 21.62
C GLY A 162 12.41 31.62 22.84
N CYS A 163 12.03 30.35 22.99
CA CYS A 163 12.57 29.46 24.02
C CYS A 163 13.45 28.38 23.36
N ILE A 164 14.62 28.12 23.94
CA ILE A 164 15.51 27.05 23.46
C ILE A 164 14.92 25.71 23.90
N GLU A 165 14.53 25.64 25.17
CA GLU A 165 13.86 24.51 25.80
C GLU A 165 12.43 24.32 25.27
N ARG A 166 12.02 23.06 25.21
CA ARG A 166 10.62 22.67 24.96
C ARG A 166 9.90 22.55 26.29
N VAL A 167 8.62 22.88 26.35
CA VAL A 167 7.81 22.77 27.57
C VAL A 167 7.14 21.40 27.60
N ILE A 168 7.29 20.69 28.71
CA ILE A 168 6.57 19.44 28.95
C ILE A 168 5.28 19.76 29.69
N VAL A 169 4.17 19.40 29.07
CA VAL A 169 2.83 19.55 29.60
C VAL A 169 2.35 18.18 30.08
N TYR A 170 1.77 18.17 31.27
CA TYR A 170 1.22 16.98 31.91
C TYR A 170 -0.12 17.31 32.54
N CYS A 171 -1.11 16.46 32.32
CA CYS A 171 -2.44 16.58 32.91
C CYS A 171 -3.12 15.21 32.96
N GLY A 172 -4.28 15.13 33.60
CA GLY A 172 -5.13 13.95 33.57
C GLY A 172 -5.90 13.86 32.26
N LEU A 173 -6.14 12.64 31.78
CA LEU A 173 -6.88 12.36 30.55
C LEU A 173 -8.26 13.04 30.49
N HIS A 174 -8.90 13.16 31.65
CA HIS A 174 -10.25 13.69 31.83
C HIS A 174 -10.28 15.13 32.37
N ASP A 175 -9.13 15.79 32.51
CA ASP A 175 -9.10 17.17 32.98
C ASP A 175 -9.66 18.10 31.88
N ASN A 176 -10.80 18.73 32.15
CA ASN A 176 -11.32 19.78 31.28
C ASN A 176 -10.59 21.10 31.59
N PRO A 177 -9.81 21.68 30.63
CA PRO A 177 -9.00 22.85 30.92
C PRO A 177 -9.78 24.09 31.37
N LYS A 178 -11.06 24.18 31.01
CA LYS A 178 -11.91 25.36 31.25
C LYS A 178 -12.83 25.21 32.46
N ASN A 179 -12.85 24.06 33.13
CA ASN A 179 -13.60 23.90 34.37
C ASN A 179 -12.89 24.67 35.50
N SER A 180 -13.64 25.53 36.18
CA SER A 180 -13.10 26.39 37.22
C SER A 180 -12.92 25.66 38.55
N LEU A 181 -12.08 26.23 39.42
CA LEU A 181 -11.89 25.82 40.82
C LEU A 181 -13.23 25.74 41.58
N SER A 182 -14.19 26.59 41.23
CA SER A 182 -15.53 26.66 41.84
C SER A 182 -16.52 25.65 41.25
N ARG A 183 -16.21 25.04 40.10
CA ARG A 183 -17.05 24.08 39.37
C ARG A 183 -16.34 22.73 39.20
N ASP A 184 -15.78 22.22 40.30
CA ASP A 184 -15.14 20.91 40.36
C ASP A 184 -14.01 20.67 39.34
N GLY A 185 -13.25 21.73 39.01
CA GLY A 185 -12.07 21.62 38.16
C GLY A 185 -11.01 20.67 38.76
N THR A 186 -10.36 19.90 37.89
CA THR A 186 -9.35 18.91 38.24
C THR A 186 -8.00 19.21 37.57
N PHE A 187 -6.95 18.65 38.16
CA PHE A 187 -5.60 18.59 37.61
C PHE A 187 -4.94 17.26 37.98
N CYS A 188 -4.37 16.58 36.99
CA CYS A 188 -3.89 15.20 37.10
C CYS A 188 -4.97 14.26 37.68
N GLY A 189 -6.22 14.44 37.24
CA GLY A 189 -7.37 13.66 37.71
C GLY A 189 -7.77 13.89 39.17
N ARG A 190 -7.20 14.91 39.84
CA ARG A 190 -7.49 15.25 41.24
C ARG A 190 -8.14 16.62 41.34
N PRO A 191 -9.11 16.85 42.26
CA PRO A 191 -9.67 18.17 42.47
C PRO A 191 -8.59 19.19 42.85
N TRP A 192 -8.62 20.39 42.28
CA TRP A 192 -7.61 21.43 42.53
C TRP A 192 -7.36 21.69 44.02
N LYS A 193 -8.41 21.75 44.85
CA LYS A 193 -8.29 21.97 46.30
C LYS A 193 -7.37 20.94 46.97
N LYS A 194 -7.45 19.68 46.53
CA LYS A 194 -6.61 18.59 47.03
C LYS A 194 -5.18 18.73 46.51
N VAL A 195 -4.99 19.05 45.23
CA VAL A 195 -3.66 19.29 44.63
C VAL A 195 -2.92 20.41 45.35
N LEU A 196 -3.58 21.56 45.58
CA LEU A 196 -2.99 22.71 46.26
C LEU A 196 -2.57 22.36 47.69
N HIS A 197 -3.44 21.65 48.42
CA HIS A 197 -3.17 21.20 49.78
C HIS A 197 -1.99 20.22 49.84
N ASP A 198 -2.03 19.15 49.03
CA ASP A 198 -1.04 18.05 49.09
C ASP A 198 0.36 18.52 48.63
N LEU A 199 0.42 19.48 47.70
CA LEU A 199 1.69 19.99 47.15
C LEU A 199 2.17 21.29 47.83
N GLY A 200 1.39 21.86 48.75
CA GLY A 200 1.71 23.13 49.41
C GLY A 200 1.71 24.35 48.48
N ILE A 201 0.98 24.27 47.36
CA ILE A 201 0.85 25.34 46.37
C ILE A 201 -0.28 26.28 46.79
N GLN A 202 -0.04 27.59 46.75
CA GLN A 202 -1.04 28.62 47.02
C GLN A 202 -1.71 29.06 45.72
N GLU A 203 -2.97 29.51 45.78
CA GLU A 203 -3.67 30.00 44.58
C GLU A 203 -2.93 31.17 43.89
N THR A 204 -2.27 32.03 44.67
CA THR A 204 -1.47 33.15 44.17
C THR A 204 -0.20 32.71 43.43
N ASP A 205 0.24 31.46 43.61
CA ASP A 205 1.38 30.92 42.86
C ASP A 205 0.99 30.58 41.40
N LEU A 206 -0.31 30.34 41.13
CA LEU A 206 -0.83 29.88 39.84
C LEU A 206 -1.58 30.97 39.07
N TRP A 207 -2.39 31.77 39.76
CA TRP A 207 -3.25 32.79 39.15
C TRP A 207 -2.90 34.16 39.69
N SER A 208 -2.67 35.12 38.79
CA SER A 208 -2.46 36.51 39.16
C SER A 208 -3.76 37.11 39.71
N SER A 209 -3.66 37.89 40.80
CA SER A 209 -4.81 38.49 41.48
C SER A 209 -5.49 39.63 40.70
N THR A 210 -5.01 39.93 39.50
CA THR A 210 -5.33 41.14 38.74
C THR A 210 -6.51 40.99 37.78
N VAL A 211 -7.02 39.77 37.53
CA VAL A 211 -8.05 39.51 36.52
C VAL A 211 -9.26 38.81 37.13
N MET A 212 -10.47 39.34 36.90
CA MET A 212 -11.77 38.71 37.21
C MET A 212 -12.07 37.56 36.23
N GLN A 213 -11.16 36.60 36.09
CA GLN A 213 -11.34 35.40 35.28
C GLN A 213 -11.57 34.18 36.17
N ASP A 214 -12.32 33.21 35.65
CA ASP A 214 -12.50 31.91 36.30
C ASP A 214 -11.14 31.20 36.40
N LYS A 215 -10.74 30.84 37.63
CA LYS A 215 -9.50 30.11 37.93
C LYS A 215 -9.62 28.68 37.44
N CYS A 216 -8.94 28.32 36.35
CA CYS A 216 -8.99 26.99 35.75
C CYS A 216 -7.60 26.55 35.26
N LEU A 217 -7.49 25.33 34.74
CA LEU A 217 -6.21 24.82 34.21
C LEU A 217 -5.75 25.62 32.97
N TRP A 218 -6.68 26.18 32.19
CA TRP A 218 -6.37 26.98 31.00
C TRP A 218 -5.47 28.18 31.30
N ASN A 219 -5.73 28.89 32.41
CA ASN A 219 -5.02 30.11 32.81
C ASN A 219 -4.09 29.94 34.03
N ALA A 220 -3.87 28.70 34.49
CA ALA A 220 -2.96 28.43 35.60
C ALA A 220 -1.50 28.40 35.12
N ASN A 221 -0.63 29.23 35.70
CA ASN A 221 0.81 29.22 35.42
C ASN A 221 1.51 28.03 36.09
N ILE A 222 1.32 26.84 35.52
CA ILE A 222 1.71 25.57 36.13
C ILE A 222 2.89 24.89 35.46
N PHE A 223 3.09 25.08 34.15
CA PHE A 223 4.13 24.37 33.40
C PHE A 223 5.45 25.13 33.47
N ALA A 224 6.41 24.58 34.22
CA ALA A 224 7.74 25.16 34.37
C ALA A 224 8.60 24.96 33.12
N ILE A 225 9.38 25.99 32.76
CA ILE A 225 10.41 25.95 31.72
C ILE A 225 11.75 25.77 32.41
N LEU A 226 12.28 24.55 32.35
CA LEU A 226 13.51 24.10 32.99
C LEU A 226 14.24 23.11 32.07
N PRO A 227 15.46 22.66 32.41
CA PRO A 227 16.10 21.55 31.72
C PRO A 227 15.20 20.30 31.66
N TYR A 228 15.33 19.51 30.59
CA TYR A 228 14.42 18.40 30.24
C TYR A 228 14.11 17.44 31.40
N PHE A 229 15.14 16.91 32.04
CA PHE A 229 14.99 15.94 33.14
C PHE A 229 14.41 16.57 34.42
N GLU A 230 14.64 17.87 34.66
CA GLU A 230 14.02 18.58 35.78
C GLU A 230 12.51 18.75 35.55
N MET A 231 12.08 19.04 34.32
CA MET A 231 10.66 19.09 33.96
C MET A 231 9.96 17.74 34.17
N LEU A 232 10.58 16.62 33.77
CA LEU A 232 10.02 15.29 34.04
C LEU A 232 9.97 14.95 35.54
N THR A 233 10.97 15.39 36.30
CA THR A 233 10.98 15.25 37.76
C THR A 233 9.84 16.05 38.40
N LEU A 234 9.60 17.28 37.92
CA LEU A 234 8.47 18.10 38.37
C LEU A 234 7.12 17.50 37.97
N ALA A 235 7.00 16.92 36.77
CA ALA A 235 5.79 16.20 36.35
C ALA A 235 5.45 15.04 37.31
N THR A 236 6.47 14.29 37.75
CA THR A 236 6.32 13.20 38.74
C THR A 236 5.85 13.74 40.11
N TRP A 237 6.31 14.93 40.52
CA TRP A 237 5.86 15.58 41.74
C TRP A 237 4.43 16.13 41.63
N LEU A 238 4.09 16.78 40.52
CA LEU A 238 2.77 17.38 40.30
C LEU A 238 1.66 16.33 40.09
N THR A 239 2.01 15.13 39.64
CA THR A 239 1.10 13.96 39.63
C THR A 239 0.91 13.33 41.01
N GLY A 240 1.74 13.69 42.00
CA GLY A 240 1.64 13.19 43.38
C GLY A 240 2.27 11.83 43.60
N LEU A 241 3.17 11.37 42.72
CA LEU A 241 3.89 10.11 42.84
C LEU A 241 5.21 10.21 43.63
N SER A 242 5.59 11.41 44.07
CA SER A 242 6.85 11.65 44.79
C SER A 242 6.62 11.87 46.29
N ASP A 243 6.93 10.87 47.11
CA ASP A 243 6.79 10.93 48.57
C ASP A 243 7.96 11.63 49.29
N GLN A 244 9.11 11.85 48.62
CA GLN A 244 10.37 12.12 49.34
C GLN A 244 11.07 13.46 49.06
N LYS A 245 10.50 14.39 48.29
CA LYS A 245 11.28 15.55 47.77
C LYS A 245 10.57 16.91 47.71
N THR A 246 9.46 17.12 48.43
CA THR A 246 8.70 18.38 48.42
C THR A 246 9.55 19.60 48.81
N ASN A 247 10.57 19.41 49.66
CA ASN A 247 11.39 20.49 50.22
C ASN A 247 12.21 21.27 49.17
N TYR A 248 12.66 20.66 48.07
CA TYR A 248 13.39 21.38 47.02
C TYR A 248 12.56 21.61 45.75
N LEU A 249 11.61 20.71 45.44
CA LEU A 249 10.82 20.78 44.20
C LEU A 249 9.84 21.96 44.20
N LEU A 250 9.20 22.25 45.34
CA LEU A 250 8.30 23.40 45.43
C LEU A 250 9.05 24.74 45.25
N PRO A 251 10.19 25.01 45.93
CA PRO A 251 11.01 26.19 45.63
C PRO A 251 11.51 26.24 44.18
N LEU A 252 11.99 25.12 43.63
CA LEU A 252 12.43 25.02 42.24
C LEU A 252 11.31 25.43 41.28
N TRP A 253 10.12 24.85 41.46
CA TRP A 253 8.94 25.14 40.65
C TRP A 253 8.47 26.59 40.80
N LYS A 254 8.46 27.15 42.01
CA LYS A 254 8.05 28.55 42.25
C LYS A 254 8.99 29.56 41.59
N ASN A 255 10.29 29.29 41.61
CA ASN A 255 11.32 30.18 41.07
C ASN A 255 11.51 30.03 39.55
N ALA A 256 11.01 28.94 38.95
CA ALA A 256 11.06 28.73 37.53
C ALA A 256 10.12 29.68 36.77
N ARG A 257 10.51 30.04 35.55
CA ARG A 257 9.57 30.63 34.59
C ARG A 257 8.49 29.58 34.31
N ARG A 258 7.22 29.96 34.46
CA ARG A 258 6.07 29.08 34.26
C ARG A 258 5.11 29.71 33.27
N VAL A 259 4.45 28.85 32.50
CA VAL A 259 3.45 29.24 31.51
C VAL A 259 2.13 28.51 31.77
N SER A 260 1.03 29.12 31.34
CA SER A 260 -0.30 28.51 31.31
C SER A 260 -0.58 27.86 29.96
N LEU A 261 -1.67 27.08 29.84
CA LEU A 261 -2.10 26.55 28.54
C LEU A 261 -2.47 27.69 27.57
N GLU A 262 -3.03 28.78 28.08
CA GLU A 262 -3.35 29.97 27.30
C GLU A 262 -2.10 30.60 26.70
N GLU A 263 -1.07 30.86 27.51
CA GLU A 263 0.21 31.42 27.06
C GLU A 263 0.93 30.46 26.11
N LEU A 264 0.92 29.16 26.44
CA LEU A 264 1.48 28.11 25.60
C LEU A 264 0.83 28.11 24.22
N HIS A 265 -0.51 28.11 24.15
CA HIS A 265 -1.25 28.10 22.89
C HIS A 265 -0.95 29.32 22.01
N GLN A 266 -0.71 30.50 22.61
CA GLN A 266 -0.34 31.70 21.88
C GLN A 266 1.12 31.71 21.40
N SER A 267 1.98 30.91 22.04
CA SER A 267 3.43 30.96 21.86
C SER A 267 4.01 29.69 21.23
N ILE A 268 3.19 28.77 20.71
CA ILE A 268 3.66 27.54 20.06
C ILE A 268 4.49 27.89 18.81
N ASP A 269 5.68 27.32 18.71
CA ASP A 269 6.47 27.35 17.48
C ASP A 269 6.04 26.20 16.56
N PHE A 270 4.96 26.44 15.79
CA PHE A 270 4.40 25.45 14.87
C PHE A 270 5.42 24.99 13.82
N THR A 271 6.27 25.89 13.33
CA THR A 271 7.30 25.56 12.34
C THR A 271 8.30 24.56 12.91
N LYS A 272 8.85 24.83 14.10
CA LYS A 272 9.78 23.91 14.78
C LYS A 272 9.12 22.58 15.16
N MET A 273 7.83 22.61 15.51
CA MET A 273 7.05 21.40 15.79
C MET A 273 6.88 20.53 14.54
N CYS A 274 6.43 21.10 13.43
CA CYS A 274 6.24 20.39 12.16
C CYS A 274 7.57 19.83 11.62
N ILE A 275 8.63 20.66 11.57
CA ILE A 275 9.96 20.21 11.13
C ILE A 275 10.48 19.08 12.02
N GLY A 276 10.30 19.21 13.35
CA GLY A 276 10.70 18.17 14.30
C GLY A 276 9.99 16.84 14.04
N SER A 277 8.68 16.89 13.80
CA SER A 277 7.86 15.71 13.49
C SER A 277 8.26 15.08 12.15
N SER A 278 8.41 15.87 11.09
CA SER A 278 8.85 15.40 9.77
C SER A 278 10.23 14.73 9.84
N ASN A 279 11.18 15.33 10.57
CA ASN A 279 12.50 14.74 10.74
C ASN A 279 12.44 13.42 11.53
N HIS A 280 11.63 13.36 12.59
CA HIS A 280 11.47 12.14 13.38
C HIS A 280 10.88 10.99 12.55
N GLN A 281 9.85 11.28 11.75
CA GLN A 281 9.22 10.32 10.85
C GLN A 281 10.17 9.87 9.74
N ALA A 282 10.96 10.78 9.17
CA ALA A 282 12.00 10.46 8.20
C ALA A 282 13.06 9.51 8.79
N ASP A 283 13.51 9.74 10.02
CA ASP A 283 14.48 8.87 10.71
C ASP A 283 13.90 7.45 10.95
N LEU A 284 12.62 7.36 11.32
CA LEU A 284 11.91 6.09 11.46
C LEU A 284 11.76 5.36 10.11
N ALA A 285 11.36 6.08 9.07
CA ALA A 285 11.26 5.56 7.71
C ALA A 285 12.62 5.04 7.21
N ALA A 286 13.69 5.79 7.45
CA ALA A 286 15.07 5.38 7.14
C ALA A 286 15.46 4.10 7.88
N GLY A 287 15.15 4.00 9.18
CA GLY A 287 15.38 2.79 9.97
C GLY A 287 14.63 1.56 9.40
N ILE A 288 13.38 1.73 8.98
CA ILE A 288 12.56 0.69 8.37
C ILE A 288 13.10 0.31 6.99
N ALA A 289 13.45 1.28 6.15
CA ALA A 289 14.03 1.07 4.82
C ALA A 289 15.34 0.28 4.91
N LYS A 290 16.22 0.68 5.83
CA LYS A 290 17.49 -0.01 6.11
C LYS A 290 17.27 -1.47 6.52
N ALA A 291 16.29 -1.73 7.40
CA ALA A 291 15.94 -3.09 7.78
C ALA A 291 15.38 -3.89 6.59
N CYS A 292 14.52 -3.30 5.78
CA CYS A 292 13.97 -3.95 4.58
C CYS A 292 15.07 -4.36 3.60
N ILE A 293 16.04 -3.47 3.37
CA ILE A 293 17.21 -3.73 2.52
C ILE A 293 18.09 -4.84 3.11
N ASN A 294 18.47 -4.72 4.39
CA ASN A 294 19.40 -5.69 5.01
C ASN A 294 18.82 -7.11 5.09
N TYR A 295 17.52 -7.25 5.34
CA TYR A 295 16.86 -8.56 5.47
C TYR A 295 16.15 -9.02 4.19
N GLY A 296 16.28 -8.29 3.08
CA GLY A 296 15.62 -8.63 1.81
C GLY A 296 14.08 -8.57 1.85
N MET A 297 13.49 -7.85 2.80
CA MET A 297 12.04 -7.68 2.96
C MET A 297 11.48 -6.60 2.02
N LEU A 298 11.71 -6.73 0.72
CA LEU A 298 11.39 -5.72 -0.28
C LEU A 298 9.92 -5.72 -0.74
N GLY A 299 9.04 -6.50 -0.08
CA GLY A 299 7.59 -6.45 -0.31
C GLY A 299 6.91 -5.19 0.23
N ARG A 300 7.63 -4.34 0.95
CA ARG A 300 7.16 -3.00 1.38
C ARG A 300 7.30 -2.00 0.23
N ASN A 301 6.48 -0.95 0.24
CA ASN A 301 6.59 0.12 -0.74
C ASN A 301 7.79 1.02 -0.39
N LEU A 302 8.96 0.70 -0.95
CA LEU A 302 10.19 1.44 -0.66
C LEU A 302 10.14 2.85 -1.23
N SER A 303 9.51 3.07 -2.39
CA SER A 303 9.23 4.41 -2.92
C SER A 303 8.50 5.29 -1.90
N GLN A 304 7.45 4.79 -1.26
CA GLN A 304 6.75 5.54 -0.20
C GLN A 304 7.66 5.82 1.01
N LEU A 305 8.48 4.86 1.43
CA LEU A 305 9.45 5.10 2.51
C LEU A 305 10.47 6.16 2.11
N CYS A 306 10.91 6.20 0.84
CA CYS A 306 11.80 7.24 0.34
C CYS A 306 11.12 8.62 0.37
N GLU A 307 9.84 8.73 0.01
CA GLU A 307 9.07 9.98 0.12
C GLU A 307 9.02 10.50 1.56
N GLU A 308 8.83 9.60 2.54
CA GLU A 308 8.87 9.95 3.97
C GLU A 308 10.28 10.39 4.41
N ILE A 309 11.32 9.68 3.97
CA ILE A 309 12.73 10.04 4.25
C ILE A 309 13.07 11.43 3.70
N LEU A 310 12.57 11.75 2.51
CA LEU A 310 12.81 13.02 1.83
C LEU A 310 12.10 14.22 2.49
N GLN A 311 11.16 13.99 3.43
CA GLN A 311 10.61 15.08 4.26
C GLN A 311 11.67 15.74 5.16
N ASN A 312 12.82 15.08 5.37
CA ASN A 312 13.97 15.66 6.03
C ASN A 312 14.87 16.37 5.00
N ASP A 313 14.65 17.68 4.84
CA ASP A 313 15.37 18.54 3.88
C ASP A 313 16.90 18.55 4.06
N VAL A 314 17.40 18.23 5.26
CA VAL A 314 18.83 18.34 5.60
C VAL A 314 19.62 17.10 5.20
N SER A 315 19.04 15.91 5.39
CA SER A 315 19.78 14.64 5.31
C SER A 315 19.03 13.52 4.57
N GLY A 316 17.78 13.73 4.18
CA GLY A 316 16.95 12.72 3.50
C GLY A 316 17.59 12.16 2.24
N VAL A 317 18.11 13.04 1.38
CA VAL A 317 18.79 12.64 0.13
C VAL A 317 20.06 11.83 0.41
N ASP A 318 20.84 12.22 1.42
CA ASP A 318 22.09 11.51 1.75
C ASP A 318 21.80 10.13 2.36
N MET A 319 20.75 9.99 3.17
CA MET A 319 20.28 8.67 3.63
C MET A 319 19.88 7.76 2.46
N CYS A 320 19.18 8.30 1.45
CA CYS A 320 18.83 7.53 0.25
C CYS A 320 20.08 7.13 -0.56
N LYS A 321 21.11 7.97 -0.63
CA LYS A 321 22.40 7.62 -1.27
C LYS A 321 23.11 6.50 -0.52
N ASP A 322 23.14 6.55 0.81
CA ASP A 322 23.71 5.47 1.63
C ASP A 322 23.00 4.13 1.37
N PHE A 323 21.68 4.15 1.16
CA PHE A 323 20.90 2.96 0.79
C PHE A 323 21.19 2.50 -0.63
N LEU A 324 21.37 3.42 -1.57
CA LEU A 324 21.76 3.12 -2.95
C LEU A 324 23.09 2.36 -3.01
N ASP A 325 24.06 2.71 -2.16
CA ASP A 325 25.35 2.02 -2.06
C ASP A 325 25.25 0.58 -1.52
N LEU A 326 24.13 0.21 -0.89
CA LEU A 326 23.84 -1.15 -0.44
C LEU A 326 23.21 -2.04 -1.53
N CYS A 327 22.66 -1.46 -2.59
CA CYS A 327 21.97 -2.17 -3.68
C CYS A 327 22.80 -3.22 -4.42
N PRO A 328 24.11 -3.04 -4.69
CA PRO A 328 24.93 -4.08 -5.32
C PRO A 328 25.01 -5.35 -4.46
N LYS A 329 25.15 -5.20 -3.13
CA LYS A 329 25.23 -6.33 -2.19
C LYS A 329 23.91 -7.11 -2.08
N LEU A 330 22.78 -6.42 -2.23
CA LEU A 330 21.43 -7.01 -2.25
C LEU A 330 21.28 -8.05 -3.37
N GLN A 331 21.81 -7.77 -4.57
CA GLN A 331 21.71 -8.67 -5.72
C GLN A 331 22.55 -9.94 -5.55
N GLU A 332 23.71 -9.84 -4.90
CA GLU A 332 24.61 -10.98 -4.68
C GLU A 332 24.15 -11.90 -3.55
N GLN A 333 23.67 -11.34 -2.43
CA GLN A 333 23.39 -12.11 -1.21
C GLN A 333 22.05 -12.87 -1.25
N ASN A 334 21.03 -12.35 -1.96
CA ASN A 334 19.65 -12.85 -1.89
C ASN A 334 19.11 -13.42 -3.21
N SER A 335 19.98 -13.72 -4.18
CA SER A 335 19.63 -14.12 -5.55
C SER A 335 18.67 -15.31 -5.70
N LYS A 336 18.52 -16.15 -4.66
CA LYS A 336 17.60 -17.31 -4.66
C LYS A 336 16.21 -17.01 -4.06
N ILE A 337 16.07 -15.97 -3.25
CA ILE A 337 14.86 -15.67 -2.47
C ILE A 337 14.16 -14.42 -2.99
N LEU A 338 14.95 -13.43 -3.44
CA LEU A 338 14.44 -12.14 -3.89
C LEU A 338 14.25 -12.11 -5.43
N PRO A 339 13.06 -11.76 -5.94
CA PRO A 339 12.86 -11.50 -7.37
C PRO A 339 13.82 -10.42 -7.87
N LYS A 340 14.41 -10.64 -9.04
CA LYS A 340 15.32 -9.67 -9.68
C LYS A 340 14.60 -8.39 -10.03
N SER A 341 13.35 -8.50 -10.50
CA SER A 341 12.48 -7.35 -10.78
C SER A 341 12.37 -6.44 -9.56
N ARG A 342 12.14 -7.01 -8.37
CA ARG A 342 12.02 -6.26 -7.12
C ARG A 342 13.34 -5.62 -6.70
N ALA A 343 14.47 -6.30 -6.88
CA ALA A 343 15.78 -5.72 -6.62
C ALA A 343 16.08 -4.51 -7.53
N TYR A 344 15.73 -4.59 -8.82
CA TYR A 344 15.86 -3.46 -9.74
C TYR A 344 14.89 -2.34 -9.40
N GLN A 345 13.64 -2.64 -9.03
CA GLN A 345 12.65 -1.63 -8.65
C GLN A 345 13.13 -0.81 -7.44
N VAL A 346 13.68 -1.47 -6.42
CA VAL A 346 14.25 -0.79 -5.25
C VAL A 346 15.39 0.15 -5.63
N HIS A 347 16.23 -0.26 -6.57
CA HIS A 347 17.30 0.58 -7.09
C HIS A 347 16.74 1.77 -7.89
N VAL A 348 15.71 1.58 -8.72
CA VAL A 348 15.00 2.66 -9.42
C VAL A 348 14.40 3.66 -8.42
N ASP A 349 13.70 3.18 -7.39
CA ASP A 349 13.06 4.01 -6.37
C ASP A 349 14.09 4.89 -5.65
N LEU A 350 15.25 4.32 -5.27
CA LEU A 350 16.34 5.04 -4.63
C LEU A 350 17.02 6.05 -5.58
N LEU A 351 17.22 5.70 -6.85
CA LEU A 351 17.75 6.64 -7.85
C LEU A 351 16.83 7.86 -8.03
N ARG A 352 15.51 7.63 -8.12
CA ARG A 352 14.52 8.70 -8.18
C ARG A 352 14.54 9.56 -6.91
N ALA A 353 14.63 8.93 -5.74
CA ALA A 353 14.78 9.65 -4.47
C ALA A 353 16.07 10.49 -4.40
N CYS A 354 17.13 10.08 -5.09
CA CYS A 354 18.38 10.82 -5.24
C CYS A 354 18.38 11.81 -6.42
N ASN A 355 17.25 12.05 -7.09
CA ASN A 355 17.10 12.89 -8.29
C ASN A 355 17.95 12.45 -9.51
N ASP A 356 18.24 11.16 -9.66
CA ASP A 356 18.94 10.58 -10.83
C ASP A 356 17.96 9.89 -11.80
N GLU A 357 17.07 10.69 -12.40
CA GLU A 357 16.01 10.18 -13.28
C GLU A 357 16.55 9.51 -14.54
N ALA A 358 17.71 9.94 -15.05
CA ALA A 358 18.31 9.38 -16.25
C ALA A 358 18.70 7.91 -16.05
N LYS A 359 19.38 7.59 -14.93
CA LYS A 359 19.71 6.20 -14.59
C LYS A 359 18.48 5.41 -14.16
N ALA A 360 17.53 6.04 -13.49
CA ALA A 360 16.27 5.40 -13.12
C ALA A 360 15.52 4.90 -14.37
N CYS A 361 15.36 5.74 -15.39
CA CYS A 361 14.77 5.37 -16.68
C CYS A 361 15.53 4.22 -17.37
N GLU A 362 16.87 4.26 -17.39
CA GLU A 362 17.67 3.18 -17.99
C GLU A 362 17.44 1.84 -17.26
N LEU A 363 17.38 1.88 -15.93
CA LEU A 363 17.23 0.70 -15.09
C LEU A 363 15.79 0.15 -15.09
N GLU A 364 14.79 1.01 -15.31
CA GLU A 364 13.37 0.62 -15.40
C GLU A 364 13.12 -0.39 -16.53
N HIS A 365 13.83 -0.29 -17.66
CA HIS A 365 13.80 -1.31 -18.70
C HIS A 365 14.24 -2.69 -18.19
N LYS A 366 15.22 -2.75 -17.27
CA LYS A 366 15.68 -4.01 -16.65
C LYS A 366 14.66 -4.55 -15.65
N VAL A 367 13.89 -3.68 -14.98
CA VAL A 367 12.76 -4.10 -14.13
C VAL A 367 11.77 -4.89 -14.97
N TRP A 368 11.28 -4.30 -16.07
CA TRP A 368 10.26 -4.92 -16.92
C TRP A 368 10.78 -6.19 -17.62
N ALA A 369 12.03 -6.20 -18.06
CA ALA A 369 12.66 -7.41 -18.59
C ALA A 369 12.71 -8.53 -17.53
N ALA A 370 13.08 -8.21 -16.29
CA ALA A 370 13.09 -9.18 -15.20
C ALA A 370 11.68 -9.67 -14.85
N VAL A 371 10.66 -8.81 -14.85
CA VAL A 371 9.25 -9.22 -14.66
C VAL A 371 8.82 -10.21 -15.74
N ALA A 372 9.17 -9.94 -17.00
CA ALA A 372 8.87 -10.83 -18.13
C ALA A 372 9.54 -12.20 -17.96
N ASP A 373 10.83 -12.23 -17.60
CA ASP A 373 11.59 -13.45 -17.36
C ASP A 373 11.05 -14.26 -16.17
N GLU A 374 10.72 -13.58 -15.07
CA GLU A 374 10.13 -14.19 -13.87
C GLU A 374 8.74 -14.76 -14.16
N THR A 375 7.92 -14.04 -14.92
CA THR A 375 6.62 -14.51 -15.37
C THR A 375 6.76 -15.74 -16.26
N ALA A 376 7.66 -15.70 -17.24
CA ALA A 376 7.92 -16.84 -18.10
C ALA A 376 8.39 -18.06 -17.29
N SER A 377 9.25 -17.86 -16.29
CA SER A 377 9.75 -18.91 -15.41
C SER A 377 8.67 -19.48 -14.48
N ALA A 378 7.80 -18.63 -13.93
CA ALA A 378 6.67 -19.02 -13.08
C ALA A 378 5.66 -19.91 -13.82
N VAL A 379 5.66 -19.87 -15.14
CA VAL A 379 4.66 -20.55 -15.96
C VAL A 379 5.24 -21.79 -16.66
N LYS A 380 6.56 -21.83 -16.91
CA LYS A 380 7.27 -22.93 -17.59
C LYS A 380 7.61 -24.13 -16.68
N TYR A 381 7.31 -24.11 -15.39
CA TYR A 381 7.63 -25.22 -14.48
C TYR A 381 6.99 -26.54 -14.98
N GLY A 382 7.83 -27.50 -15.41
CA GLY A 382 7.41 -28.78 -16.00
C GLY A 382 7.58 -28.90 -17.52
N PHE A 383 7.96 -27.84 -18.22
CA PHE A 383 8.39 -27.93 -19.62
C PHE A 383 9.84 -28.42 -19.70
N LYS A 384 10.13 -29.36 -20.60
CA LYS A 384 11.52 -29.73 -20.94
C LYS A 384 12.27 -28.45 -21.36
N GLU A 385 13.42 -28.18 -20.76
CA GLU A 385 14.23 -26.94 -20.80
C GLU A 385 14.78 -26.50 -22.18
N TYR A 386 14.24 -26.95 -23.32
CA TYR A 386 14.89 -26.83 -24.63
C TYR A 386 14.70 -25.50 -25.38
N LEU A 387 13.95 -24.52 -24.85
CA LEU A 387 13.46 -23.41 -25.69
C LEU A 387 14.41 -22.19 -25.80
N LEU A 388 15.48 -22.07 -25.01
CA LEU A 388 16.34 -20.86 -25.03
C LEU A 388 17.85 -21.09 -24.78
N GLU A 389 18.35 -22.32 -24.70
CA GLU A 389 19.81 -22.53 -24.61
C GLU A 389 20.50 -22.23 -25.95
N SER A 390 21.58 -21.45 -25.89
CA SER A 390 22.38 -21.06 -27.06
C SER A 390 23.00 -22.27 -27.77
N PRO A 391 23.24 -22.25 -29.10
CA PRO A 391 23.69 -23.43 -29.86
C PRO A 391 25.10 -23.96 -29.52
N SER A 392 25.82 -23.35 -28.58
CA SER A 392 27.27 -23.52 -28.44
C SER A 392 27.73 -24.53 -27.40
N LYS A 393 26.83 -25.23 -26.70
CA LYS A 393 27.21 -26.25 -25.71
C LYS A 393 26.28 -27.47 -25.67
N MET A 394 26.17 -28.19 -26.79
CA MET A 394 25.75 -29.59 -26.72
C MET A 394 26.93 -30.51 -27.04
N SER A 395 27.45 -31.15 -25.99
CA SER A 395 28.29 -32.33 -26.14
C SER A 395 27.38 -33.51 -26.49
N ALA A 396 27.75 -34.21 -27.56
CA ALA A 396 27.00 -35.35 -28.08
C ALA A 396 26.94 -36.48 -27.04
N SER A 397 25.73 -36.78 -26.54
CA SER A 397 25.44 -38.09 -25.93
C SER A 397 24.00 -38.54 -26.21
N THR A 398 23.92 -39.34 -27.28
CA THR A 398 23.21 -40.63 -27.34
C THR A 398 21.75 -40.70 -26.87
N TYR A 399 20.83 -40.55 -27.83
CA TYR A 399 19.70 -41.48 -28.00
C TYR A 399 19.57 -41.83 -29.48
N GLN A 400 20.38 -42.79 -29.93
CA GLN A 400 20.14 -43.50 -31.19
C GLN A 400 18.93 -44.42 -31.00
N ASN A 401 17.75 -43.98 -31.45
CA ASN A 401 16.72 -44.91 -31.88
C ASN A 401 16.80 -45.04 -33.40
N LYS A 402 17.52 -46.09 -33.84
CA LYS A 402 17.40 -46.62 -35.20
C LYS A 402 15.96 -47.13 -35.38
N PHE A 403 15.17 -46.42 -36.17
CA PHE A 403 14.11 -47.03 -36.97
C PHE A 403 14.42 -46.72 -38.43
N ASP A 404 15.15 -47.65 -39.04
CA ASP A 404 15.24 -47.80 -40.49
C ASP A 404 13.89 -48.34 -40.97
N GLY A 405 13.21 -47.59 -41.82
CA GLY A 405 11.90 -47.95 -42.33
C GLY A 405 11.20 -46.75 -42.95
N CYS A 406 11.46 -46.54 -44.24
CA CYS A 406 10.64 -45.70 -45.12
C CYS A 406 9.21 -46.28 -45.15
N VAL A 407 8.39 -45.85 -44.20
CA VAL A 407 6.94 -46.06 -44.24
C VAL A 407 6.36 -44.73 -44.65
N ASP A 408 5.87 -44.69 -45.88
CA ASP A 408 5.05 -43.64 -46.46
C ASP A 408 3.99 -43.21 -45.42
N ARG A 409 4.24 -42.13 -44.69
CA ARG A 409 3.30 -41.59 -43.70
C ARG A 409 2.15 -41.02 -44.52
N PHE A 410 1.11 -41.83 -44.73
CA PHE A 410 -0.14 -41.38 -45.32
C PHE A 410 -0.55 -40.06 -44.67
N PHE A 411 -0.56 -38.99 -45.46
CA PHE A 411 -1.03 -37.69 -45.01
C PHE A 411 -2.50 -37.81 -44.63
N HIS A 412 -2.81 -37.66 -43.35
CA HIS A 412 -4.17 -37.60 -42.86
C HIS A 412 -4.53 -36.11 -42.67
N PRO A 413 -5.39 -35.52 -43.51
CA PRO A 413 -5.83 -34.16 -43.33
C PRO A 413 -6.52 -34.04 -41.96
N ARG A 414 -6.06 -33.10 -41.15
CA ARG A 414 -6.69 -32.72 -39.89
C ARG A 414 -7.09 -31.26 -40.00
N SER A 415 -8.25 -30.93 -39.47
CA SER A 415 -8.76 -29.56 -39.37
C SER A 415 -9.32 -29.37 -37.97
N VAL A 416 -8.93 -28.28 -37.33
CA VAL A 416 -9.34 -27.91 -35.98
C VAL A 416 -9.92 -26.50 -36.04
N LYS A 417 -11.09 -26.31 -35.44
CA LYS A 417 -11.73 -25.00 -35.29
C LYS A 417 -11.91 -24.69 -33.80
N VAL A 418 -11.40 -23.54 -33.35
CA VAL A 418 -11.57 -23.05 -31.98
C VAL A 418 -12.24 -21.69 -32.04
N GLU A 419 -13.35 -21.55 -31.31
CA GLU A 419 -14.12 -20.31 -31.16
C GLU A 419 -14.27 -19.99 -29.69
N LEU A 420 -14.03 -18.74 -29.30
CA LEU A 420 -14.05 -18.29 -27.92
C LEU A 420 -14.92 -17.02 -27.76
N PRO A 421 -15.61 -16.87 -26.62
CA PRO A 421 -16.34 -15.66 -26.26
C PRO A 421 -15.36 -14.53 -25.91
N VAL A 422 -15.86 -13.29 -25.88
CA VAL A 422 -15.12 -12.20 -25.23
C VAL A 422 -15.36 -12.20 -23.73
N ARG A 423 -14.62 -11.39 -22.98
CA ARG A 423 -14.79 -11.25 -21.52
C ARG A 423 -15.13 -9.83 -21.09
N VAL A 424 -15.84 -9.73 -19.97
CA VAL A 424 -16.12 -8.49 -19.23
C VAL A 424 -15.73 -8.70 -17.77
N ASP A 425 -14.94 -7.79 -17.23
CA ASP A 425 -14.51 -7.84 -15.83
C ASP A 425 -15.44 -6.97 -14.98
N PHE A 426 -15.91 -7.52 -13.86
CA PHE A 426 -16.71 -6.78 -12.89
C PHE A 426 -15.82 -6.06 -11.87
N VAL A 427 -14.81 -6.76 -11.35
CA VAL A 427 -13.89 -6.23 -10.35
C VAL A 427 -12.58 -7.03 -10.37
N GLY A 428 -11.49 -6.36 -9.96
CA GLY A 428 -10.21 -7.01 -9.68
C GLY A 428 -9.19 -6.95 -10.81
N GLY A 429 -9.52 -6.34 -11.96
CA GLY A 429 -8.57 -6.10 -13.04
C GLY A 429 -7.29 -5.41 -12.53
N TRP A 430 -6.15 -5.74 -13.14
CA TRP A 430 -4.77 -5.37 -12.74
C TRP A 430 -4.19 -6.18 -11.57
N SER A 431 -5.02 -6.80 -10.72
CA SER A 431 -4.49 -7.72 -9.72
C SER A 431 -3.95 -9.03 -10.34
N ASP A 432 -4.27 -9.29 -11.60
CA ASP A 432 -3.80 -10.44 -12.40
C ASP A 432 -2.46 -10.20 -13.10
N THR A 433 -2.04 -8.94 -13.28
CA THR A 433 -0.82 -8.60 -14.01
C THR A 433 0.44 -8.81 -13.16
N PRO A 434 1.49 -9.46 -13.68
CA PRO A 434 2.82 -9.44 -13.06
C PRO A 434 3.38 -8.00 -12.99
N PRO A 435 4.23 -7.68 -12.00
CA PRO A 435 4.72 -8.57 -10.93
C PRO A 435 3.68 -8.80 -9.82
N TRP A 436 2.58 -8.05 -9.78
CA TRP A 436 1.61 -8.12 -8.69
C TRP A 436 1.12 -9.55 -8.46
N SER A 437 0.62 -10.23 -9.50
CA SER A 437 0.08 -11.59 -9.35
C SER A 437 1.11 -12.67 -8.99
N LEU A 438 2.41 -12.38 -9.17
CA LEU A 438 3.53 -13.24 -8.75
C LEU A 438 3.92 -13.01 -7.29
N GLU A 439 3.76 -11.79 -6.78
CA GLU A 439 4.13 -11.39 -5.42
C GLU A 439 2.96 -11.40 -4.42
N ARG A 440 1.74 -11.18 -4.92
CA ARG A 440 0.50 -10.96 -4.15
C ARG A 440 -0.67 -11.66 -4.82
N ALA A 441 -1.63 -12.08 -4.02
CA ALA A 441 -2.80 -12.75 -4.55
C ALA A 441 -3.58 -11.78 -5.44
N GLY A 442 -3.77 -12.17 -6.70
CA GLY A 442 -4.67 -11.55 -7.64
C GLY A 442 -6.05 -12.18 -7.55
N CYS A 443 -7.10 -11.39 -7.70
CA CYS A 443 -8.48 -11.85 -7.62
C CYS A 443 -9.29 -11.11 -8.68
N VAL A 444 -9.86 -11.83 -9.64
CA VAL A 444 -10.69 -11.26 -10.71
C VAL A 444 -12.02 -11.96 -10.75
N LEU A 445 -13.10 -11.17 -10.76
CA LEU A 445 -14.45 -11.64 -11.05
C LEU A 445 -14.81 -11.16 -12.46
N ASN A 446 -15.00 -12.11 -13.37
CA ASN A 446 -15.33 -11.79 -14.74
C ASN A 446 -16.36 -12.74 -15.35
N MET A 447 -16.85 -12.39 -16.53
CA MET A 447 -17.86 -13.12 -17.26
C MET A 447 -17.50 -13.24 -18.74
N ALA A 448 -17.65 -14.44 -19.28
CA ALA A 448 -17.61 -14.67 -20.71
C ALA A 448 -18.94 -14.24 -21.35
N ILE A 449 -18.90 -13.47 -22.44
CA ILE A 449 -20.08 -13.03 -23.18
C ILE A 449 -19.96 -13.34 -24.67
N ASN A 450 -21.11 -13.66 -25.27
CA ASN A 450 -21.26 -13.75 -26.71
C ASN A 450 -21.66 -12.37 -27.25
N LEU A 451 -21.24 -12.07 -28.46
CA LEU A 451 -21.67 -10.85 -29.16
C LEU A 451 -22.63 -11.26 -30.27
N GLU A 452 -23.82 -10.66 -30.27
CA GLU A 452 -24.87 -10.94 -31.26
C GLU A 452 -25.20 -12.44 -31.39
N GLY A 453 -25.12 -13.19 -30.28
CA GLY A 453 -25.38 -14.63 -30.25
C GLY A 453 -24.24 -15.51 -30.78
N SER A 454 -23.09 -14.92 -31.14
CA SER A 454 -21.93 -15.64 -31.70
C SER A 454 -20.69 -15.54 -30.81
N LEU A 455 -19.75 -16.47 -31.01
CA LEU A 455 -18.39 -16.43 -30.45
C LEU A 455 -17.50 -15.66 -31.43
N PRO A 456 -17.10 -14.42 -31.12
CA PRO A 456 -16.59 -13.51 -32.14
C PRO A 456 -15.10 -13.72 -32.46
N ILE A 457 -14.37 -14.51 -31.67
CA ILE A 457 -12.92 -14.70 -31.80
C ILE A 457 -12.62 -16.17 -32.05
N GLY A 458 -11.73 -16.47 -33.00
CA GLY A 458 -11.38 -17.86 -33.25
C GLY A 458 -10.26 -18.08 -34.25
N THR A 459 -9.97 -19.37 -34.46
CA THR A 459 -9.02 -19.85 -35.46
C THR A 459 -9.49 -21.15 -36.12
N ILE A 460 -9.05 -21.36 -37.36
CA ILE A 460 -9.07 -22.64 -38.05
C ILE A 460 -7.64 -23.01 -38.40
N ILE A 461 -7.22 -24.22 -38.02
CA ILE A 461 -5.88 -24.76 -38.29
C ILE A 461 -6.01 -26.07 -39.05
N GLU A 462 -5.40 -26.15 -40.22
CA GLU A 462 -5.48 -27.31 -41.10
C GLU A 462 -4.08 -27.81 -41.47
N THR A 463 -3.90 -29.12 -41.52
CA THR A 463 -2.67 -29.69 -42.07
C THR A 463 -2.68 -29.63 -43.60
N THR A 464 -1.51 -29.40 -44.20
CA THR A 464 -1.33 -29.34 -45.66
C THR A 464 -0.18 -30.24 -46.09
N LYS A 465 -0.18 -30.62 -47.38
CA LYS A 465 0.88 -31.47 -47.95
C LYS A 465 2.17 -30.69 -48.27
N THR A 466 2.07 -29.37 -48.38
CA THR A 466 3.21 -28.49 -48.68
C THR A 466 3.82 -28.07 -47.36
N ALA A 467 5.11 -28.30 -47.16
CA ALA A 467 5.82 -27.86 -45.96
C ALA A 467 5.72 -26.33 -45.77
N GLY A 468 5.86 -25.88 -44.52
CA GLY A 468 5.75 -24.48 -44.13
C GLY A 468 4.40 -24.11 -43.50
N VAL A 469 4.28 -22.85 -43.09
CA VAL A 469 3.09 -22.32 -42.41
C VAL A 469 2.51 -21.15 -43.22
N LEU A 470 1.26 -21.25 -43.62
CA LEU A 470 0.49 -20.17 -44.23
C LEU A 470 -0.45 -19.57 -43.19
N ILE A 471 -0.27 -18.30 -42.85
CA ILE A 471 -1.07 -17.56 -41.87
C ILE A 471 -1.94 -16.56 -42.63
N SER A 472 -3.22 -16.45 -42.27
CA SER A 472 -4.14 -15.43 -42.79
C SER A 472 -5.06 -14.89 -41.70
N ASP A 473 -5.41 -13.61 -41.78
CA ASP A 473 -6.35 -12.96 -40.87
C ASP A 473 -7.62 -12.45 -41.59
N ASP A 474 -8.56 -11.94 -40.80
CA ASP A 474 -9.82 -11.34 -41.23
C ASP A 474 -9.67 -9.93 -41.83
N ALA A 475 -8.50 -9.29 -41.67
CA ALA A 475 -8.13 -8.04 -42.33
C ALA A 475 -7.58 -8.26 -43.75
N GLY A 476 -7.45 -9.51 -44.19
CA GLY A 476 -6.95 -9.88 -45.52
C GLY A 476 -5.43 -9.96 -45.62
N ASN A 477 -4.70 -9.87 -44.51
CA ASN A 477 -3.26 -10.10 -44.49
C ASN A 477 -2.98 -11.59 -44.68
N GLN A 478 -1.87 -11.91 -45.36
CA GLN A 478 -1.38 -13.27 -45.52
C GLN A 478 0.14 -13.32 -45.43
N LEU A 479 0.66 -14.37 -44.80
CA LEU A 479 2.10 -14.62 -44.68
C LEU A 479 2.39 -16.10 -44.85
N HIS A 480 3.29 -16.45 -45.77
CA HIS A 480 3.83 -17.79 -45.90
C HIS A 480 5.24 -17.85 -45.31
N ILE A 481 5.47 -18.82 -44.44
CA ILE A 481 6.77 -19.10 -43.79
C ILE A 481 7.20 -20.48 -44.26
N GLU A 482 8.19 -20.54 -45.14
CA GLU A 482 8.71 -21.81 -45.66
C GLU A 482 9.49 -22.57 -44.59
N ASP A 483 10.41 -21.88 -43.91
CA ASP A 483 11.23 -22.42 -42.82
C ASP A 483 10.70 -21.94 -41.47
N VAL A 484 10.04 -22.83 -40.74
CA VAL A 484 9.46 -22.54 -39.42
C VAL A 484 10.55 -22.23 -38.38
N THR A 485 11.78 -22.72 -38.56
CA THR A 485 12.92 -22.44 -37.66
C THR A 485 13.43 -21.01 -37.77
N SER A 486 13.04 -20.27 -38.82
CA SER A 486 13.34 -18.84 -38.96
C SER A 486 12.57 -17.95 -37.97
N ILE A 487 11.52 -18.49 -37.31
CA ILE A 487 10.76 -17.76 -36.30
C ILE A 487 11.63 -17.63 -35.05
N ALA A 488 12.12 -16.41 -34.79
CA ALA A 488 12.93 -16.10 -33.63
C ALA A 488 12.50 -14.76 -33.01
N THR A 489 12.68 -14.63 -31.70
CA THR A 489 12.52 -13.38 -30.96
C THR A 489 13.78 -12.52 -31.06
N PRO A 490 13.70 -11.17 -30.99
CA PRO A 490 12.49 -10.36 -30.79
C PRO A 490 11.68 -10.14 -32.06
N PHE A 491 10.36 -9.96 -31.91
CA PHE A 491 9.45 -9.64 -33.01
C PHE A 491 9.34 -8.12 -33.22
N ASP A 492 9.18 -7.69 -34.48
CA ASP A 492 8.82 -6.30 -34.81
C ASP A 492 7.45 -5.95 -34.21
N SER A 493 7.32 -4.76 -33.63
CA SER A 493 6.06 -4.26 -33.08
C SER A 493 4.97 -4.09 -34.13
N ASN A 494 5.34 -3.88 -35.40
CA ASN A 494 4.44 -3.75 -36.53
C ASN A 494 4.09 -5.08 -37.22
N ASP A 495 4.65 -6.21 -36.77
CA ASP A 495 4.36 -7.51 -37.36
C ASP A 495 2.90 -7.93 -37.08
N PRO A 496 2.04 -8.01 -38.11
CA PRO A 496 0.62 -8.34 -37.94
C PRO A 496 0.40 -9.77 -37.43
N PHE A 497 1.37 -10.66 -37.62
CA PHE A 497 1.32 -12.08 -37.24
C PHE A 497 2.20 -12.42 -36.04
N ARG A 498 2.72 -11.41 -35.32
CA ARG A 498 3.51 -11.60 -34.09
C ARG A 498 2.87 -12.55 -33.08
N LEU A 499 1.54 -12.47 -32.91
CA LEU A 499 0.79 -13.33 -32.00
C LEU A 499 0.85 -14.80 -32.43
N VAL A 500 0.59 -15.08 -33.72
CA VAL A 500 0.59 -16.46 -34.24
C VAL A 500 2.02 -17.02 -34.24
N LYS A 501 3.02 -16.23 -34.62
CA LYS A 501 4.44 -16.62 -34.53
C LYS A 501 4.86 -16.96 -33.10
N SER A 502 4.44 -16.15 -32.14
CA SER A 502 4.69 -16.41 -30.71
C SER A 502 3.97 -17.69 -30.24
N ALA A 503 2.75 -17.95 -30.73
CA ALA A 503 2.02 -19.19 -30.44
C ALA A 503 2.75 -20.44 -30.96
N LEU A 504 3.32 -20.38 -32.16
CA LEU A 504 4.15 -21.45 -32.72
C LEU A 504 5.39 -21.72 -31.84
N LEU A 505 6.05 -20.68 -31.34
CA LEU A 505 7.20 -20.83 -30.43
C LEU A 505 6.81 -21.46 -29.08
N VAL A 506 5.80 -20.92 -28.38
CA VAL A 506 5.47 -21.39 -27.02
C VAL A 506 4.85 -22.78 -27.00
N THR A 507 4.21 -23.20 -28.09
CA THR A 507 3.70 -24.57 -28.24
C THR A 507 4.80 -25.58 -28.60
N GLY A 508 6.01 -25.11 -28.93
CA GLY A 508 7.15 -25.94 -29.31
C GLY A 508 7.04 -26.59 -30.68
N ILE A 509 6.02 -26.25 -31.48
CA ILE A 509 5.77 -26.87 -32.78
C ILE A 509 6.90 -26.58 -33.78
N VAL A 510 7.61 -25.47 -33.59
CA VAL A 510 8.79 -25.06 -34.39
C VAL A 510 9.93 -26.08 -34.28
N HIS A 511 9.99 -26.85 -33.19
CA HIS A 511 11.01 -27.87 -32.94
C HIS A 511 10.51 -29.30 -33.14
N ASP A 512 9.29 -29.48 -33.66
CA ASP A 512 8.75 -30.79 -33.97
C ASP A 512 9.14 -31.19 -35.40
N ASN A 513 9.98 -32.22 -35.52
CA ASN A 513 10.40 -32.80 -36.81
C ASN A 513 9.21 -33.30 -37.65
N SER A 514 7.98 -33.36 -37.10
CA SER A 514 6.77 -33.69 -37.83
C SER A 514 6.38 -32.67 -38.91
N LEU A 515 6.84 -31.41 -38.81
CA LEU A 515 6.59 -30.34 -39.78
C LEU A 515 7.55 -30.34 -40.99
N GLU A 516 8.60 -31.17 -41.00
CA GLU A 516 9.53 -31.26 -42.15
C GLU A 516 8.85 -31.80 -43.43
N SER A 517 7.69 -32.45 -43.28
CA SER A 517 6.93 -33.08 -44.38
C SER A 517 5.44 -32.70 -44.45
N ILE A 518 4.96 -31.88 -43.50
CA ILE A 518 3.56 -31.47 -43.37
C ILE A 518 3.53 -29.97 -43.08
N GLY A 519 2.72 -29.20 -43.80
CA GLY A 519 2.52 -27.78 -43.49
C GLY A 519 1.26 -27.50 -42.69
N LEU A 520 1.10 -26.23 -42.31
CA LEU A 520 -0.08 -25.73 -41.61
C LEU A 520 -0.70 -24.54 -42.34
N LEU A 521 -2.02 -24.54 -42.44
CA LEU A 521 -2.81 -23.38 -42.80
C LEU A 521 -3.51 -22.86 -41.54
N ILE A 522 -3.18 -21.65 -41.11
CA ILE A 522 -3.75 -21.00 -39.93
C ILE A 522 -4.58 -19.80 -40.40
N ARG A 523 -5.87 -19.82 -40.10
CA ARG A 523 -6.77 -18.68 -40.34
C ARG A 523 -7.26 -18.16 -39.00
N THR A 524 -7.18 -16.87 -38.76
CA THR A 524 -7.60 -16.22 -37.51
C THR A 524 -8.63 -15.14 -37.78
N TRP A 525 -9.57 -14.95 -36.85
CA TRP A 525 -10.50 -13.82 -36.90
C TRP A 525 -10.80 -13.29 -35.50
N ALA A 526 -11.11 -12.01 -35.43
CA ALA A 526 -11.65 -11.34 -34.27
C ALA A 526 -12.67 -10.30 -34.73
N ASN A 527 -13.97 -10.66 -34.65
CA ASN A 527 -15.09 -9.79 -34.98
C ASN A 527 -15.35 -8.73 -33.89
N VAL A 528 -14.26 -8.15 -33.36
CA VAL A 528 -14.24 -7.16 -32.30
C VAL A 528 -13.08 -6.21 -32.59
N PRO A 529 -13.29 -4.89 -32.57
CA PRO A 529 -12.21 -3.93 -32.77
C PRO A 529 -11.03 -4.17 -31.82
N ARG A 530 -9.80 -4.05 -32.34
CA ARG A 530 -8.58 -4.06 -31.50
C ARG A 530 -8.66 -2.94 -30.47
N GLY A 531 -8.26 -3.23 -29.24
CA GLY A 531 -8.33 -2.28 -28.12
C GLY A 531 -9.76 -1.96 -27.65
N SER A 532 -10.70 -2.88 -27.86
CA SER A 532 -12.07 -2.81 -27.30
C SER A 532 -12.13 -2.91 -25.77
N GLY A 533 -11.03 -3.32 -25.12
CA GLY A 533 -11.00 -3.63 -23.69
C GLY A 533 -11.65 -4.96 -23.33
N LEU A 534 -12.05 -5.80 -24.30
CA LEU A 534 -12.74 -7.08 -24.11
C LEU A 534 -11.80 -8.32 -24.12
N GLY A 535 -10.50 -8.09 -23.97
CA GLY A 535 -9.47 -9.15 -23.96
C GLY A 535 -9.20 -9.80 -25.31
N THR A 536 -9.53 -9.12 -26.42
CA THR A 536 -9.52 -9.69 -27.78
C THR A 536 -8.19 -10.36 -28.15
N SER A 537 -7.05 -9.72 -27.88
CA SER A 537 -5.74 -10.25 -28.27
C SER A 537 -5.38 -11.53 -27.50
N SER A 538 -5.53 -11.54 -26.18
CA SER A 538 -5.18 -12.69 -25.34
C SER A 538 -6.14 -13.87 -25.57
N ILE A 539 -7.42 -13.58 -25.83
CA ILE A 539 -8.40 -14.60 -26.20
C ILE A 539 -8.09 -15.19 -27.58
N LEU A 540 -7.68 -14.37 -28.55
CA LEU A 540 -7.22 -14.88 -29.84
C LEU A 540 -5.96 -15.75 -29.69
N ALA A 541 -5.00 -15.33 -28.86
CA ALA A 541 -3.83 -16.13 -28.52
C ALA A 541 -4.24 -17.48 -27.89
N ALA A 542 -5.22 -17.48 -26.98
CA ALA A 542 -5.75 -18.70 -26.39
C ALA A 542 -6.39 -19.62 -27.44
N ALA A 543 -7.16 -19.07 -28.40
CA ALA A 543 -7.74 -19.85 -29.49
C ALA A 543 -6.67 -20.50 -30.38
N VAL A 544 -5.64 -19.74 -30.78
CA VAL A 544 -4.52 -20.22 -31.60
C VAL A 544 -3.71 -21.29 -30.88
N VAL A 545 -3.30 -21.03 -29.63
CA VAL A 545 -2.54 -21.99 -28.81
C VAL A 545 -3.35 -23.28 -28.61
N LYS A 546 -4.63 -23.17 -28.28
CA LYS A 546 -5.50 -24.35 -28.10
C LYS A 546 -5.65 -25.15 -29.39
N GLY A 547 -5.82 -24.48 -30.54
CA GLY A 547 -5.88 -25.13 -31.84
C GLY A 547 -4.59 -25.84 -32.23
N LEU A 548 -3.44 -25.22 -31.95
CA LEU A 548 -2.11 -25.81 -32.20
C LEU A 548 -1.87 -27.04 -31.32
N LEU A 549 -2.30 -27.02 -30.06
CA LEU A 549 -2.22 -28.18 -29.18
C LEU A 549 -3.15 -29.30 -29.65
N GLN A 550 -4.36 -28.98 -30.10
CA GLN A 550 -5.31 -29.94 -30.67
C GLN A 550 -4.78 -30.62 -31.94
N ILE A 551 -4.20 -29.85 -32.88
CA ILE A 551 -3.70 -30.41 -34.15
C ILE A 551 -2.49 -31.34 -33.94
N THR A 552 -1.63 -30.99 -32.98
CA THR A 552 -0.41 -31.72 -32.60
C THR A 552 -0.64 -32.82 -31.57
N LYS A 553 -1.84 -32.89 -30.97
CA LYS A 553 -2.19 -33.78 -29.85
C LYS A 553 -1.40 -33.51 -28.56
N GLY A 554 -1.11 -32.24 -28.28
CA GLY A 554 -0.57 -31.77 -27.00
C GLY A 554 -1.65 -31.62 -25.91
N ASP A 555 -1.26 -31.08 -24.76
CA ASP A 555 -2.19 -30.80 -23.65
C ASP A 555 -3.02 -29.55 -23.91
N GLU A 556 -4.25 -29.73 -24.41
CA GLU A 556 -5.21 -28.65 -24.71
C GLU A 556 -6.03 -28.16 -23.50
N SER A 557 -5.65 -28.55 -22.27
CA SER A 557 -6.35 -28.12 -21.06
C SER A 557 -6.37 -26.59 -20.94
N ASN A 558 -7.47 -26.03 -20.45
CA ASN A 558 -7.61 -24.58 -20.28
C ASN A 558 -6.51 -24.00 -19.36
N GLU A 559 -6.04 -24.77 -18.37
CA GLU A 559 -4.94 -24.39 -17.49
C GLU A 559 -3.62 -24.27 -18.27
N ASN A 560 -3.26 -25.26 -19.09
CA ASN A 560 -2.05 -25.21 -19.90
C ASN A 560 -2.12 -24.12 -20.98
N VAL A 561 -3.26 -23.96 -21.65
CA VAL A 561 -3.45 -22.87 -22.64
C VAL A 561 -3.29 -21.51 -21.98
N ALA A 562 -3.91 -21.28 -20.81
CA ALA A 562 -3.80 -20.00 -20.12
C ALA A 562 -2.36 -19.67 -19.71
N ARG A 563 -1.61 -20.70 -19.28
CA ARG A 563 -0.16 -20.62 -19.00
C ARG A 563 0.62 -20.22 -20.24
N LEU A 564 0.49 -20.95 -21.34
CA LEU A 564 1.23 -20.66 -22.58
C LEU A 564 0.92 -19.27 -23.13
N VAL A 565 -0.32 -18.79 -23.03
CA VAL A 565 -0.69 -17.42 -23.41
C VAL A 565 0.03 -16.38 -22.55
N LEU A 566 0.15 -16.61 -21.24
CA LEU A 566 0.88 -15.68 -20.37
C LEU A 566 2.36 -15.57 -20.77
N VAL A 567 3.01 -16.68 -21.15
CA VAL A 567 4.38 -16.68 -21.69
C VAL A 567 4.45 -15.97 -23.03
N LEU A 568 3.50 -16.25 -23.92
CA LEU A 568 3.39 -15.66 -25.25
C LEU A 568 3.33 -14.12 -25.17
N GLU A 569 2.55 -13.57 -24.25
CA GLU A 569 2.43 -12.12 -24.07
C GLU A 569 3.72 -11.46 -23.57
N GLN A 570 4.50 -12.16 -22.75
CA GLN A 570 5.82 -11.68 -22.35
C GLN A 570 6.79 -11.68 -23.54
N LEU A 571 6.78 -12.71 -24.39
CA LEU A 571 7.59 -12.76 -25.62
C LEU A 571 7.21 -11.66 -26.62
N MET A 572 5.92 -11.31 -26.67
CA MET A 572 5.43 -10.21 -27.51
C MET A 572 5.77 -8.83 -26.95
N GLY A 573 6.18 -8.72 -25.67
CA GLY A 573 6.42 -7.45 -25.00
C GLY A 573 5.14 -6.67 -24.68
N THR A 574 3.97 -7.33 -24.64
CA THR A 574 2.70 -6.68 -24.26
C THR A 574 2.46 -6.69 -22.75
N GLY A 575 3.15 -7.57 -22.00
CA GLY A 575 3.15 -7.57 -20.53
C GLY A 575 1.77 -7.80 -19.89
N GLY A 576 0.91 -8.58 -20.54
CA GLY A 576 -0.45 -8.83 -20.08
C GLY A 576 -0.52 -9.74 -18.85
N GLY A 577 -1.70 -9.75 -18.22
CA GLY A 577 -2.02 -10.60 -17.08
C GLY A 577 -2.70 -11.91 -17.50
N TRP A 578 -3.33 -12.60 -16.55
CA TRP A 578 -4.02 -13.87 -16.83
C TRP A 578 -5.53 -13.75 -17.02
N GLN A 579 -6.14 -12.58 -16.74
CA GLN A 579 -7.60 -12.46 -16.69
C GLN A 579 -8.29 -12.67 -18.05
N ASP A 580 -7.65 -12.27 -19.14
CA ASP A 580 -8.27 -12.22 -20.47
C ASP A 580 -8.45 -13.62 -21.05
N GLN A 581 -7.38 -14.41 -21.06
CA GLN A 581 -7.37 -15.80 -21.51
C GLN A 581 -8.24 -16.68 -20.61
N ILE A 582 -8.20 -16.48 -19.28
CA ILE A 582 -9.13 -17.17 -18.37
C ILE A 582 -10.56 -16.76 -18.73
N GLY A 583 -10.79 -15.45 -18.90
CA GLY A 583 -12.03 -14.81 -19.32
C GLY A 583 -12.69 -15.49 -20.52
N GLY A 584 -11.93 -15.77 -21.57
CA GLY A 584 -12.42 -16.45 -22.78
C GLY A 584 -12.45 -17.99 -22.70
N LEU A 585 -11.52 -18.63 -22.00
CA LEU A 585 -11.42 -20.10 -21.96
C LEU A 585 -12.49 -20.77 -21.07
N TYR A 586 -12.92 -20.08 -20.01
CA TYR A 586 -13.90 -20.60 -19.07
C TYR A 586 -15.25 -19.90 -19.26
N PRO A 587 -16.36 -20.63 -19.46
CA PRO A 587 -17.66 -20.04 -19.75
C PRO A 587 -18.28 -19.39 -18.51
N GLY A 588 -19.29 -18.55 -18.74
CA GLY A 588 -20.12 -17.96 -17.68
C GLY A 588 -19.37 -17.00 -16.76
N ILE A 589 -19.96 -16.80 -15.57
CA ILE A 589 -19.39 -15.98 -14.49
C ILE A 589 -18.43 -16.82 -13.67
N LYS A 590 -17.28 -16.26 -13.33
CA LYS A 590 -16.23 -16.96 -12.59
C LYS A 590 -15.42 -16.03 -11.72
N PHE A 591 -15.05 -16.55 -10.56
CA PHE A 591 -14.05 -15.94 -9.69
C PHE A 591 -12.73 -16.66 -9.89
N THR A 592 -11.68 -15.93 -10.21
CA THR A 592 -10.34 -16.50 -10.35
C THR A 592 -9.42 -15.86 -9.34
N ALA A 593 -8.70 -16.69 -8.58
CA ALA A 593 -7.67 -16.26 -7.64
C ALA A 593 -6.30 -16.81 -8.05
N SER A 594 -5.25 -16.00 -7.88
CA SER A 594 -3.87 -16.47 -8.01
C SER A 594 -3.26 -16.77 -6.64
N PHE A 595 -2.46 -17.83 -6.60
CA PHE A 595 -1.54 -18.11 -5.51
C PHE A 595 -0.14 -17.64 -5.94
N PRO A 596 0.41 -16.60 -5.29
CA PRO A 596 1.73 -16.05 -5.61
C PRO A 596 2.84 -17.11 -5.55
N GLY A 597 3.83 -16.95 -6.40
CA GLY A 597 5.02 -17.78 -6.41
C GLY A 597 5.36 -18.39 -7.77
N ILE A 598 6.38 -19.25 -7.75
CA ILE A 598 6.94 -19.95 -8.89
C ILE A 598 6.80 -21.46 -8.59
N PRO A 599 5.90 -22.21 -9.25
CA PRO A 599 5.03 -21.75 -10.33
C PRO A 599 3.82 -20.92 -9.87
N LEU A 600 3.35 -20.03 -10.75
CA LEU A 600 2.09 -19.30 -10.59
C LEU A 600 0.93 -20.30 -10.71
N ARG A 601 0.08 -20.36 -9.69
CA ARG A 601 -1.10 -21.24 -9.68
C ARG A 601 -2.37 -20.41 -9.70
N LEU A 602 -3.29 -20.79 -10.56
CA LEU A 602 -4.59 -20.14 -10.70
C LEU A 602 -5.68 -21.11 -10.23
N GLN A 603 -6.60 -20.62 -9.43
CA GLN A 603 -7.81 -21.33 -9.06
C GLN A 603 -9.00 -20.61 -9.69
N VAL A 604 -9.65 -21.28 -10.64
CA VAL A 604 -10.86 -20.78 -11.29
C VAL A 604 -12.06 -21.44 -10.64
N ILE A 605 -12.94 -20.64 -10.06
CA ILE A 605 -14.19 -21.06 -9.41
C ILE A 605 -15.36 -20.58 -10.26
N PRO A 606 -16.03 -21.47 -11.02
CA PRO A 606 -17.26 -21.13 -11.73
C PRO A 606 -18.35 -20.73 -10.74
N LEU A 607 -19.02 -19.61 -11.02
CA LEU A 607 -20.14 -19.12 -10.22
C LEU A 607 -21.45 -19.41 -10.96
N LEU A 608 -22.21 -20.37 -10.44
CA LEU A 608 -23.51 -20.73 -11.01
C LEU A 608 -24.53 -19.64 -10.70
N ALA A 609 -24.95 -18.91 -11.73
CA ALA A 609 -26.01 -17.93 -11.65
C ALA A 609 -27.38 -18.60 -11.92
N SER A 610 -28.41 -18.16 -11.21
CA SER A 610 -29.78 -18.60 -11.50
C SER A 610 -30.25 -18.04 -12.84
N PRO A 611 -31.19 -18.72 -13.55
CA PRO A 611 -31.75 -18.20 -14.79
C PRO A 611 -32.34 -16.80 -14.65
N GLN A 612 -32.94 -16.50 -13.49
CA GLN A 612 -33.46 -15.17 -13.17
C GLN A 612 -32.34 -14.11 -13.12
N LEU A 613 -31.21 -14.41 -12.47
CA LEU A 613 -30.08 -13.49 -12.40
C LEU A 613 -29.48 -13.24 -13.79
N ILE A 614 -29.35 -14.28 -14.61
CA ILE A 614 -28.87 -14.12 -15.99
C ILE A 614 -29.80 -13.21 -16.81
N LEU A 615 -31.12 -13.38 -16.66
CA LEU A 615 -32.11 -12.54 -17.35
C LEU A 615 -32.04 -11.07 -16.88
N GLU A 616 -31.90 -10.83 -15.58
CA GLU A 616 -31.71 -9.47 -15.04
C GLU A 616 -30.40 -8.84 -15.54
N LEU A 617 -29.30 -9.60 -15.58
CA LEU A 617 -28.03 -9.12 -16.12
C LEU A 617 -28.16 -8.76 -17.61
N GLN A 618 -28.82 -9.59 -18.41
CA GLN A 618 -29.05 -9.31 -19.82
C GLN A 618 -29.92 -8.07 -20.07
N GLN A 619 -30.90 -7.81 -19.19
CA GLN A 619 -31.77 -6.63 -19.31
C GLN A 619 -31.10 -5.33 -18.85
N ARG A 620 -30.09 -5.42 -17.98
CA ARG A 620 -29.48 -4.25 -17.33
C ARG A 620 -28.08 -3.93 -17.83
N LEU A 621 -27.39 -4.88 -18.48
CA LEU A 621 -26.06 -4.66 -19.04
C LEU A 621 -26.15 -4.23 -20.50
N LEU A 622 -25.47 -3.13 -20.81
CA LEU A 622 -25.34 -2.61 -22.17
C LEU A 622 -23.86 -2.58 -22.56
N VAL A 623 -23.53 -3.22 -23.69
CA VAL A 623 -22.19 -3.17 -24.27
C VAL A 623 -22.18 -2.13 -25.38
N ILE A 624 -21.36 -1.09 -25.23
CA ILE A 624 -21.26 0.01 -26.20
C ILE A 624 -19.83 0.11 -26.69
N PHE A 625 -19.63 0.07 -28.01
CA PHE A 625 -18.36 0.44 -28.61
C PHE A 625 -18.29 1.95 -28.81
N THR A 626 -17.35 2.61 -28.13
CA THR A 626 -17.23 4.08 -28.12
C THR A 626 -16.48 4.66 -29.32
N GLY A 627 -16.00 3.81 -30.24
CA GLY A 627 -15.27 4.25 -31.44
C GLY A 627 -13.82 4.69 -31.19
N GLN A 628 -13.37 4.73 -29.93
CA GLN A 628 -11.99 5.04 -29.57
C GLN A 628 -11.25 3.76 -29.17
N VAL A 629 -10.09 3.54 -29.78
CA VAL A 629 -9.12 2.51 -29.36
C VAL A 629 -8.45 3.04 -28.08
N ILE A 630 -9.03 2.74 -26.92
CA ILE A 630 -8.45 3.09 -25.62
C ILE A 630 -8.15 1.78 -24.90
N PHE A 631 -7.02 1.72 -24.20
CA PHE A 631 -6.69 0.66 -23.23
C PHE A 631 -7.71 0.50 -22.07
N ARG A 632 -8.91 1.10 -22.14
CA ARG A 632 -9.88 1.21 -21.04
C ARG A 632 -11.31 1.24 -21.57
N MET A 633 -12.18 0.40 -21.02
CA MET A 633 -13.63 0.57 -21.09
C MET A 633 -14.15 0.90 -19.69
N TRP A 634 -15.06 1.87 -19.60
CA TRP A 634 -15.85 2.13 -18.40
C TRP A 634 -17.19 1.43 -18.56
N ILE A 635 -17.60 0.64 -17.56
CA ILE A 635 -18.98 0.16 -17.43
C ILE A 635 -19.77 1.31 -16.79
N VAL A 636 -20.88 1.71 -17.42
CA VAL A 636 -21.84 2.69 -16.87
C VAL A 636 -23.04 1.95 -16.30
#